data_AF-A0A3A9A8K2-F1
#
_entry.id   AF-A0A3A9A8K2-F1
#
_cell.length_a   1.000
_cell.length_b   1.000
_cell.length_c   1.000
_cell.angle_alpha   90.00
_cell.angle_beta   90.00
_cell.angle_gamma   90.00
#
_symmetry.space_group_name_H-M   'P 1'
#
loop_
_entity.id
_entity.type
_entity.pdbx_description
1 polymer ?
#
loop_
_entity_poly.entity_id
_entity_poly.type
_entity_poly.pdbx_seq_one_letter_code
_entity_poly.pdbx_strand_id
1 'polypeptide(L)'
;MNNRIRREMNKYTLSKTSIIGIVILILGLVFTIQGIFIRYHLSHVKASYQQTEIKNGRFIERDITREELIGSYYTENNGTVKYGPYCCENGYTAKRIYIVAVNENPKYYAPLVLSRKYQKDFQQMINENTSYHILGKFEKYNSVMPYSPIAECPGIDNPTGTDQLMSARYQIKIIDLQAEKKVLYKGLSLFIFGLLILVVTVKREK
;
A
#
# COMPACT_ATOMS: atom_id res chain seq x y z
N MET A 1 23.28 54.85 1.06
CA MET A 1 22.22 53.81 1.09
C MET A 1 22.88 52.44 1.15
N ASN A 2 23.26 51.96 2.35
CA ASN A 2 23.70 50.57 2.63
C ASN A 2 24.43 50.52 3.99
N ASN A 3 23.69 50.31 5.08
CA ASN A 3 24.21 49.81 6.37
C ASN A 3 23.07 49.49 7.34
N ARG A 4 21.89 50.12 7.17
CA ARG A 4 20.66 49.76 7.91
C ARG A 4 20.07 48.42 7.45
N ILE A 5 19.93 48.22 6.14
CA ILE A 5 19.37 46.96 5.57
C ILE A 5 20.26 45.75 5.90
N ARG A 6 21.59 45.94 5.91
CA ARG A 6 22.56 44.87 6.26
C ARG A 6 22.53 44.46 7.74
N ARG A 7 22.05 45.33 8.64
CA ARG A 7 21.93 45.02 10.09
C ARG A 7 20.63 44.34 10.47
N GLU A 8 19.57 44.46 9.67
CA GLU A 8 18.29 43.79 9.95
C GLU A 8 18.26 42.33 9.48
N MET A 9 19.05 41.98 8.47
CA MET A 9 19.12 40.60 7.95
C MET A 9 19.77 39.56 8.88
N ASN A 10 20.41 39.97 9.98
CA ASN A 10 21.16 39.07 10.88
C ASN A 10 20.49 38.81 12.25
N LYS A 11 19.22 39.19 12.45
CA LYS A 11 18.54 39.05 13.76
C LYS A 11 17.53 37.90 13.86
N TYR A 12 17.72 36.84 13.07
CA TYR A 12 16.96 35.60 13.26
C TYR A 12 17.92 34.43 13.41
N THR A 13 18.51 34.29 14.60
CA THR A 13 19.18 33.03 14.99
C THR A 13 18.10 32.00 15.32
N LEU A 14 17.73 31.19 14.33
CA LEU A 14 16.86 30.04 14.52
C LEU A 14 17.39 29.17 15.67
N SER A 15 16.68 29.14 16.79
CA SER A 15 17.03 28.27 17.92
C SER A 15 16.96 26.79 17.49
N LYS A 16 17.78 25.92 18.08
CA LYS A 16 17.73 24.47 17.81
C LYS A 16 16.31 23.90 18.01
N THR A 17 15.54 24.45 18.96
CA THR A 17 14.14 24.07 19.20
C THR A 17 13.19 24.55 18.11
N SER A 18 13.43 25.72 17.51
CA SER A 18 12.66 26.20 16.35
C SER A 18 12.93 25.33 15.12
N ILE A 19 14.18 24.88 14.91
CA ILE A 19 14.52 23.93 13.83
C ILE A 19 13.75 22.61 14.02
N ILE A 20 13.72 22.06 15.24
CA ILE A 20 12.95 20.86 15.58
C ILE A 20 11.45 21.09 15.32
N GLY A 21 10.91 22.25 15.72
CA GLY A 21 9.52 22.63 15.44
C GLY A 21 9.19 22.65 13.96
N ILE A 22 10.08 23.21 13.12
CA ILE A 22 9.92 23.21 11.65
C ILE A 22 9.91 21.78 11.10
N VAL A 23 10.82 20.91 11.53
CA VAL A 23 10.87 19.51 11.07
C VAL A 23 9.57 18.77 11.42
N ILE A 24 9.11 18.91 12.67
CA ILE A 24 7.84 18.30 13.13
C ILE A 24 6.65 18.83 12.32
N LEU A 25 6.62 20.14 12.05
CA LEU A 25 5.56 20.77 11.27
C LEU A 25 5.53 20.27 9.82
N ILE A 26 6.69 20.17 9.16
CA ILE A 26 6.81 19.61 7.81
C ILE A 26 6.33 18.16 7.77
N LEU A 27 6.77 17.33 8.72
CA LEU A 27 6.31 15.94 8.83
C LEU A 27 4.79 15.86 9.04
N GLY A 28 4.24 16.68 9.94
CA GLY A 28 2.81 16.77 10.17
C GLY A 28 2.02 17.18 8.92
N LEU A 29 2.53 18.14 8.15
CA LEU A 29 1.93 18.55 6.88
C LEU A 29 1.92 17.39 5.87
N VAL A 30 3.05 16.70 5.70
CA VAL A 30 3.17 15.54 4.80
C VAL A 30 2.17 14.45 5.17
N PHE A 31 2.09 14.06 6.45
CA PHE A 31 1.13 13.04 6.91
C PHE A 31 -0.32 13.50 6.79
N THR A 32 -0.60 14.80 6.96
CA THR A 32 -1.94 15.36 6.75
C THR A 32 -2.36 15.25 5.28
N ILE A 33 -1.49 15.65 4.35
CA ILE A 33 -1.74 15.53 2.91
C ILE A 33 -1.95 14.06 2.52
N GLN A 34 -1.10 13.16 3.02
CA GLN A 34 -1.29 11.71 2.83
C GLN A 34 -2.63 11.23 3.39
N GLY A 35 -3.02 11.68 4.58
CA GLY A 35 -4.30 11.33 5.20
C GLY A 35 -5.51 11.80 4.40
N ILE A 36 -5.44 13.01 3.81
CA ILE A 36 -6.48 13.53 2.90
C ILE A 36 -6.58 12.65 1.65
N PHE A 37 -5.45 12.31 1.04
CA PHE A 37 -5.40 11.44 -0.13
C PHE A 37 -5.96 10.04 0.17
N ILE A 38 -5.65 9.47 1.33
CA ILE A 38 -6.21 8.20 1.81
C ILE A 38 -7.73 8.31 1.93
N ARG A 39 -8.26 9.37 2.58
CA ARG A 39 -9.72 9.55 2.71
C ARG A 39 -10.42 9.70 1.36
N TYR A 40 -9.82 10.46 0.44
CA TYR A 40 -10.34 10.60 -0.91
C TYR A 40 -10.41 9.24 -1.61
N HIS A 41 -9.39 8.40 -1.50
CA HIS A 41 -9.44 7.06 -2.10
C HIS A 41 -10.39 6.11 -1.38
N LEU A 42 -10.50 6.19 -0.04
CA LEU A 42 -11.44 5.39 0.74
C LEU A 42 -12.91 5.71 0.40
N SER A 43 -13.23 6.93 -0.03
CA SER A 43 -14.58 7.26 -0.50
C SER A 43 -14.88 6.77 -1.92
N HIS A 44 -13.88 6.20 -2.61
CA HIS A 44 -13.99 5.69 -3.97
C HIS A 44 -13.54 4.23 -4.06
N VAL A 45 -13.72 3.47 -2.97
CA VAL A 45 -13.49 2.03 -2.95
C VAL A 45 -14.47 1.36 -3.90
N LYS A 46 -13.98 0.39 -4.67
CA LYS A 46 -14.79 -0.43 -5.59
C LYS A 46 -14.58 -1.91 -5.31
N ALA A 47 -15.54 -2.74 -5.71
CA ALA A 47 -15.42 -4.20 -5.67
C ALA A 47 -14.58 -4.78 -6.83
N SER A 48 -14.48 -4.05 -7.95
CA SER A 48 -13.73 -4.48 -9.14
C SER A 48 -13.00 -3.33 -9.82
N TYR A 49 -11.92 -3.65 -10.55
CA TYR A 49 -11.11 -2.70 -11.30
C TYR A 49 -10.61 -3.26 -12.63
N GLN A 50 -10.76 -2.46 -13.68
CA GLN A 50 -10.10 -2.70 -14.97
C GLN A 50 -8.65 -2.20 -14.95
N GLN A 51 -7.79 -2.78 -15.79
CA GLN A 51 -6.37 -2.44 -15.88
C GLN A 51 -6.11 -0.92 -16.00
N THR A 52 -6.87 -0.23 -16.85
CA THR A 52 -6.75 1.21 -17.12
C THR A 52 -7.15 2.08 -15.93
N GLU A 53 -7.94 1.54 -15.00
CA GLU A 53 -8.38 2.25 -13.81
C GLU A 53 -7.40 2.11 -12.64
N ILE A 54 -6.46 1.16 -12.67
CA ILE A 54 -5.61 0.88 -11.51
C ILE A 54 -4.54 1.97 -11.35
N LYS A 55 -4.53 2.58 -10.16
CA LYS A 55 -3.60 3.63 -9.77
C LYS A 55 -3.06 3.35 -8.36
N ASN A 56 -1.81 3.74 -8.13
CA ASN A 56 -1.19 3.62 -6.81
C ASN A 56 -2.03 4.33 -5.73
N GLY A 57 -2.30 3.64 -4.62
CA GLY A 57 -3.08 4.15 -3.49
C GLY A 57 -4.59 3.96 -3.59
N ARG A 58 -5.13 3.44 -4.71
CA ARG A 58 -6.55 3.06 -4.80
C ARG A 58 -6.85 1.87 -3.90
N PHE A 59 -8.09 1.79 -3.42
CA PHE A 59 -8.55 0.71 -2.56
C PHE A 59 -9.59 -0.15 -3.26
N ILE A 60 -9.54 -1.45 -2.98
CA ILE A 60 -10.52 -2.46 -3.40
C ILE A 60 -11.10 -3.11 -2.16
N GLU A 61 -12.41 -3.31 -2.13
CA GLU A 61 -13.10 -4.02 -1.05
C GLU A 61 -14.00 -5.07 -1.67
N ARG A 62 -13.70 -6.33 -1.40
CA ARG A 62 -14.40 -7.44 -2.02
C ARG A 62 -14.20 -8.73 -1.24
N ASP A 63 -15.09 -9.66 -1.47
CA ASP A 63 -14.90 -11.04 -1.09
C ASP A 63 -14.07 -11.74 -2.19
N ILE A 64 -13.12 -12.56 -1.75
CA ILE A 64 -12.31 -13.41 -2.62
C ILE A 64 -12.73 -14.85 -2.38
N THR A 65 -13.07 -15.55 -3.45
CA THR A 65 -13.30 -17.00 -3.41
C THR A 65 -12.14 -17.78 -3.98
N ARG A 66 -12.13 -19.09 -3.77
CA ARG A 66 -11.09 -20.00 -4.26
C ARG A 66 -10.98 -19.99 -5.78
N GLU A 67 -12.11 -19.88 -6.49
CA GLU A 67 -12.19 -19.91 -7.95
C GLU A 67 -11.51 -18.69 -8.60
N GLU A 68 -11.32 -17.62 -7.83
CA GLU A 68 -10.66 -16.39 -8.30
C GLU A 68 -9.14 -16.45 -8.15
N LEU A 69 -8.62 -17.49 -7.48
CA LEU A 69 -7.20 -17.74 -7.29
C LEU A 69 -6.68 -18.63 -8.41
N ILE A 70 -5.71 -18.13 -9.18
CA ILE A 70 -5.08 -18.91 -10.25
C ILE A 70 -3.70 -19.46 -9.89
N GLY A 71 -3.12 -19.01 -8.76
CA GLY A 71 -1.84 -19.53 -8.28
C GLY A 71 -1.26 -18.76 -7.09
N SER A 72 -0.07 -19.20 -6.66
CA SER A 72 0.69 -18.56 -5.60
C SER A 72 2.19 -18.50 -5.90
N TYR A 73 2.85 -17.47 -5.39
CA TYR A 73 4.30 -17.38 -5.30
C TYR A 73 4.74 -17.71 -3.88
N TYR A 74 5.78 -18.52 -3.79
CA TYR A 74 6.50 -18.76 -2.57
C TYR A 74 7.99 -18.59 -2.81
N THR A 75 8.69 -18.11 -1.79
CA THR A 75 10.14 -18.05 -1.76
C THR A 75 10.62 -19.26 -0.96
N GLU A 76 11.45 -20.09 -1.58
CA GLU A 76 12.13 -21.17 -0.87
C GLU A 76 13.18 -20.62 0.11
N ASN A 77 13.63 -21.46 1.04
CA ASN A 77 14.64 -21.08 2.04
C ASN A 77 15.96 -20.57 1.43
N ASN A 78 16.27 -20.96 0.18
CA ASN A 78 17.44 -20.51 -0.58
C ASN A 78 17.24 -19.16 -1.30
N GLY A 79 16.08 -18.50 -1.13
CA GLY A 79 15.74 -17.23 -1.78
C GLY A 79 15.15 -17.36 -3.19
N THR A 80 15.04 -18.59 -3.72
CA THR A 80 14.45 -18.83 -5.05
C THR A 80 12.95 -18.60 -5.00
N VAL A 81 12.45 -17.76 -5.90
CA VAL A 81 11.00 -17.57 -6.09
C VAL A 81 10.49 -18.69 -6.98
N LYS A 82 9.54 -19.45 -6.47
CA LYS A 82 8.82 -20.49 -7.22
C LYS A 82 7.35 -20.15 -7.32
N TYR A 83 6.73 -20.76 -8.32
CA TYR A 83 5.31 -20.69 -8.57
C TYR A 83 4.70 -22.06 -8.34
N GLY A 84 3.45 -22.07 -7.87
CA GLY A 84 2.68 -23.29 -7.73
C GLY A 84 1.18 -23.00 -7.67
N PRO A 85 0.35 -24.05 -7.71
CA PRO A 85 -1.07 -23.90 -7.48
C PRO A 85 -1.31 -23.23 -6.11
N TYR A 86 -2.43 -22.51 -5.97
CA TYR A 86 -2.77 -21.78 -4.75
C TYR A 86 -2.85 -22.67 -3.49
N CYS A 87 -2.96 -24.00 -3.68
CA CYS A 87 -3.01 -25.00 -2.61
C CYS A 87 -1.65 -25.52 -2.13
N CYS A 88 -0.52 -25.12 -2.74
CA CYS A 88 0.80 -25.56 -2.29
C CYS A 88 1.19 -24.89 -0.95
N GLU A 89 1.29 -25.69 0.12
CA GLU A 89 1.65 -25.21 1.47
C GLU A 89 3.16 -25.06 1.70
N ASN A 90 4.00 -25.51 0.75
CA ASN A 90 5.44 -25.64 0.92
C ASN A 90 6.17 -24.30 0.77
N GLY A 91 6.05 -23.44 1.79
CA GLY A 91 6.82 -22.20 1.87
C GLY A 91 6.61 -21.51 3.21
N TYR A 92 7.63 -21.59 4.08
CA TYR A 92 7.68 -20.85 5.34
C TYR A 92 8.17 -19.43 5.06
N THR A 93 7.28 -18.55 4.61
CA THR A 93 7.64 -17.20 4.16
C THR A 93 6.97 -16.11 4.99
N ALA A 94 7.72 -15.03 5.25
CA ALA A 94 7.18 -13.86 5.95
C ALA A 94 6.03 -13.17 5.19
N LYS A 95 5.93 -13.41 3.87
CA LYS A 95 4.91 -12.89 2.96
C LYS A 95 4.57 -13.96 1.92
N ARG A 96 3.28 -14.23 1.73
CA ARG A 96 2.76 -15.06 0.65
C ARG A 96 2.08 -14.17 -0.38
N ILE A 97 2.25 -14.48 -1.66
CA ILE A 97 1.63 -13.72 -2.75
C ILE A 97 0.74 -14.66 -3.53
N TYR A 98 -0.55 -14.35 -3.60
CA TYR A 98 -1.52 -15.09 -4.41
C TYR A 98 -1.83 -14.29 -5.65
N ILE A 99 -2.27 -14.94 -6.72
CA ILE A 99 -2.76 -14.24 -7.91
C ILE A 99 -4.28 -14.33 -7.94
N VAL A 100 -4.94 -13.17 -7.89
CA VAL A 100 -6.39 -13.07 -7.77
C VAL A 100 -6.98 -12.26 -8.92
N ALA A 101 -8.14 -12.67 -9.42
CA ALA A 101 -8.94 -11.88 -10.35
C ALA A 101 -9.53 -10.66 -9.65
N VAL A 102 -9.35 -9.47 -10.25
CA VAL A 102 -9.89 -8.20 -9.72
C VAL A 102 -10.96 -7.58 -10.63
N ASN A 103 -11.27 -8.26 -11.74
CA ASN A 103 -12.36 -7.96 -12.66
C ASN A 103 -13.00 -9.26 -13.16
N GLU A 104 -14.29 -9.22 -13.48
CA GLU A 104 -15.03 -10.39 -13.96
C GLU A 104 -14.93 -10.56 -15.48
N ASN A 105 -14.90 -9.47 -16.26
CA ASN A 105 -14.85 -9.55 -17.72
C ASN A 105 -14.22 -8.30 -18.40
N PRO A 106 -13.12 -8.43 -19.17
CA PRO A 106 -12.20 -9.57 -19.16
C PRO A 106 -11.55 -9.71 -17.78
N LYS A 107 -11.25 -10.95 -17.37
CA LYS A 107 -10.55 -11.22 -16.11
C LYS A 107 -9.20 -10.52 -16.13
N TYR A 108 -8.97 -9.62 -15.18
CA TYR A 108 -7.67 -9.00 -14.94
C TYR A 108 -7.18 -9.46 -13.58
N TYR A 109 -5.93 -9.89 -13.50
CA TYR A 109 -5.35 -10.51 -12.31
C TYR A 109 -4.29 -9.61 -11.67
N ALA A 110 -4.29 -9.56 -10.33
CA ALA A 110 -3.29 -8.82 -9.58
C ALA A 110 -2.65 -9.70 -8.49
N PRO A 111 -1.36 -9.48 -8.16
CA PRO A 111 -0.73 -10.09 -7.00
C PRO A 111 -1.39 -9.60 -5.71
N LEU A 112 -1.91 -10.49 -4.88
CA LEU A 112 -2.39 -10.23 -3.54
C LEU A 112 -1.33 -10.62 -2.51
N VAL A 113 -0.76 -9.62 -1.84
CA VAL A 113 0.27 -9.81 -0.82
C VAL A 113 -0.39 -9.99 0.56
N LEU A 114 -0.21 -11.19 1.11
CA LEU A 114 -0.68 -11.56 2.44
C LEU A 114 0.47 -11.52 3.46
N SER A 115 0.35 -10.58 4.40
CA SER A 115 1.22 -10.55 5.58
C SER A 115 0.91 -11.73 6.50
N ARG A 116 1.90 -12.15 7.30
CA ARG A 116 1.78 -13.29 8.22
C ARG A 116 0.51 -13.28 9.09
N LYS A 117 0.03 -12.09 9.49
CA LYS A 117 -1.20 -11.92 10.28
C LYS A 117 -2.44 -12.53 9.61
N TYR A 118 -2.53 -12.44 8.28
CA TYR A 118 -3.72 -12.83 7.51
C TYR A 118 -3.59 -14.21 6.85
N GLN A 119 -2.39 -14.80 6.84
CA GLN A 119 -2.12 -16.05 6.11
C GLN A 119 -2.93 -17.24 6.62
N LYS A 120 -3.10 -17.36 7.94
CA LYS A 120 -3.81 -18.51 8.53
C LYS A 120 -5.27 -18.52 8.10
N ASP A 121 -5.97 -17.41 8.30
CA ASP A 121 -7.39 -17.29 7.99
C ASP A 121 -7.63 -17.38 6.48
N PHE A 122 -6.73 -16.82 5.67
CA PHE A 122 -6.81 -16.94 4.21
C PHE A 122 -6.61 -18.38 3.74
N GLN A 123 -5.69 -19.13 4.36
CA GLN A 123 -5.49 -20.56 4.05
C GLN A 123 -6.71 -21.40 4.46
N GLN A 124 -7.34 -21.07 5.59
CA GLN A 124 -8.56 -21.72 6.03
C GLN A 124 -9.68 -21.55 4.99
N MET A 125 -9.85 -20.34 4.45
CA MET A 125 -10.80 -20.09 3.36
C MET A 125 -10.57 -21.00 2.15
N ILE A 126 -9.31 -21.16 1.73
CA ILE A 126 -8.95 -22.03 0.59
C ILE A 126 -9.33 -23.49 0.86
N ASN A 127 -9.08 -23.96 2.10
CA ASN A 127 -9.32 -25.34 2.51
C ASN A 127 -10.81 -25.65 2.65
N GLU A 128 -11.60 -24.69 3.14
CA GLU A 128 -13.04 -24.84 3.40
C GLU A 128 -13.92 -24.44 2.21
N ASN A 129 -13.31 -23.93 1.13
CA ASN A 129 -14.01 -23.39 -0.04
C ASN A 129 -15.02 -22.29 0.31
N THR A 130 -14.62 -21.38 1.19
CA THR A 130 -15.44 -20.24 1.61
C THR A 130 -14.96 -18.95 0.92
N SER A 131 -15.54 -17.80 1.28
CA SER A 131 -15.07 -16.50 0.85
C SER A 131 -14.25 -15.81 1.95
N TYR A 132 -13.26 -15.01 1.55
CA TYR A 132 -12.47 -14.18 2.45
C TYR A 132 -12.63 -12.71 2.07
N HIS A 133 -13.20 -11.92 2.98
CA HIS A 133 -13.37 -10.49 2.78
C HIS A 133 -12.03 -9.77 2.89
N ILE A 134 -11.67 -8.99 1.86
CA ILE A 134 -10.50 -8.14 1.88
C ILE A 134 -10.85 -6.67 1.73
N LEU A 135 -10.09 -5.84 2.45
CA LEU A 135 -9.83 -4.46 2.07
C LEU A 135 -8.37 -4.37 1.62
N GLY A 136 -8.16 -4.15 0.34
CA GLY A 136 -6.87 -4.09 -0.32
C GLY A 136 -6.50 -2.69 -0.78
N LYS A 137 -5.20 -2.38 -0.79
CA LYS A 137 -4.62 -1.17 -1.37
C LYS A 137 -3.71 -1.54 -2.54
N PHE A 138 -3.90 -0.89 -3.68
CA PHE A 138 -3.00 -1.02 -4.82
C PHE A 138 -1.69 -0.28 -4.54
N GLU A 139 -0.57 -1.01 -4.54
CA GLU A 139 0.79 -0.47 -4.42
C GLU A 139 1.57 -0.79 -5.70
N LYS A 140 2.52 0.07 -6.09
CA LYS A 140 3.44 -0.27 -7.19
C LYS A 140 4.22 -1.54 -6.87
N TYR A 141 4.28 -2.44 -7.83
CA TYR A 141 5.07 -3.65 -7.78
C TYR A 141 6.42 -3.38 -8.45
N ASN A 142 7.50 -3.49 -7.67
CA ASN A 142 8.86 -3.18 -8.14
C ASN A 142 9.58 -4.39 -8.76
N SER A 143 8.88 -5.49 -8.99
CA SER A 143 9.45 -6.72 -9.56
C SER A 143 8.81 -7.03 -10.89
N VAL A 144 9.58 -7.64 -11.79
CA VAL A 144 9.03 -8.28 -12.99
C VAL A 144 8.40 -9.59 -12.52
N MET A 145 7.10 -9.74 -12.77
CA MET A 145 6.40 -10.98 -12.47
C MET A 145 6.69 -11.98 -13.62
N PRO A 146 7.35 -13.12 -13.37
CA PRO A 146 7.60 -14.10 -14.42
C PRO A 146 6.28 -14.78 -14.77
N TYR A 147 5.79 -14.57 -16.00
CA TYR A 147 4.49 -15.05 -16.47
C TYR A 147 4.50 -16.51 -16.93
N SER A 148 5.64 -17.04 -17.39
CA SER A 148 5.71 -18.41 -17.93
C SER A 148 5.20 -19.48 -16.97
N PRO A 149 5.49 -19.43 -15.65
CA PRO A 149 4.97 -20.43 -14.71
C PRO A 149 3.45 -20.36 -14.52
N ILE A 150 2.84 -19.18 -14.72
CA ILE A 150 1.40 -18.98 -14.54
C ILE A 150 0.60 -19.61 -15.68
N ALA A 151 1.10 -19.49 -16.91
CA ALA A 151 0.48 -20.08 -18.09
C ALA A 151 0.35 -21.62 -18.01
N GLU A 152 1.13 -22.26 -17.15
CA GLU A 152 1.11 -23.71 -16.91
C GLU A 152 0.08 -24.15 -15.85
N CYS A 153 -0.65 -23.21 -15.22
CA CYS A 153 -1.64 -23.56 -14.20
C CYS A 153 -2.93 -24.15 -14.80
N PRO A 154 -3.54 -25.18 -14.17
CA PRO A 154 -4.72 -25.89 -14.70
C PRO A 154 -6.01 -25.06 -14.88
N GLY A 155 -6.04 -23.81 -14.46
CA GLY A 155 -7.21 -22.93 -14.48
C GLY A 155 -7.14 -21.79 -15.51
N ILE A 156 -6.17 -21.82 -16.44
CA ILE A 156 -6.02 -20.80 -17.48
C ILE A 156 -6.46 -21.39 -18.81
N ASP A 157 -7.69 -21.06 -19.21
CA ASP A 157 -8.33 -21.58 -20.42
C ASP A 157 -7.63 -21.13 -21.72
N ASN A 158 -6.85 -20.05 -21.67
CA ASN A 158 -6.09 -19.54 -22.82
C ASN A 158 -4.68 -19.05 -22.39
N PRO A 159 -3.63 -19.88 -22.60
CA PRO A 159 -2.24 -19.55 -22.28
C PRO A 159 -1.68 -18.39 -23.13
N THR A 160 -2.27 -18.18 -24.31
CA THR A 160 -1.91 -17.09 -25.23
C THR A 160 -2.63 -15.80 -24.83
N GLY A 161 -1.86 -14.77 -24.44
CA GLY A 161 -2.38 -13.46 -24.04
C GLY A 161 -2.65 -13.28 -22.54
N THR A 162 -2.38 -14.30 -21.72
CA THR A 162 -2.50 -14.22 -20.26
C THR A 162 -1.57 -13.18 -19.63
N ASP A 163 -0.46 -12.88 -20.31
CA ASP A 163 0.48 -11.83 -19.95
C ASP A 163 -0.18 -10.44 -19.90
N GLN A 164 -1.09 -10.18 -20.84
CA GLN A 164 -1.88 -8.94 -20.91
C GLN A 164 -2.95 -8.87 -19.83
N LEU A 165 -3.37 -10.02 -19.29
CA LEU A 165 -4.41 -10.12 -18.28
C LEU A 165 -3.88 -9.98 -16.86
N MET A 166 -2.56 -9.92 -16.63
CA MET A 166 -2.05 -9.66 -15.28
C MET A 166 -1.38 -8.30 -15.10
N SER A 167 -1.37 -7.89 -13.85
CA SER A 167 -0.74 -6.67 -13.40
C SER A 167 0.77 -6.75 -13.39
N ALA A 168 1.39 -6.15 -14.41
CA ALA A 168 2.83 -5.96 -14.47
C ALA A 168 3.36 -4.86 -13.51
N ARG A 169 2.49 -3.98 -12.99
CA ARG A 169 2.91 -2.74 -12.29
C ARG A 169 2.37 -2.57 -10.89
N TYR A 170 1.34 -3.33 -10.50
CA TYR A 170 0.64 -3.13 -9.24
C TYR A 170 0.40 -4.44 -8.52
N GLN A 171 0.46 -4.39 -7.20
CA GLN A 171 0.05 -5.45 -6.28
C GLN A 171 -1.06 -4.93 -5.36
N ILE A 172 -1.88 -5.81 -4.83
CA ILE A 172 -2.84 -5.54 -3.77
C ILE A 172 -2.21 -5.95 -2.44
N LYS A 173 -2.19 -5.04 -1.49
CA LYS A 173 -1.80 -5.34 -0.11
C LYS A 173 -3.02 -5.23 0.80
N ILE A 174 -3.27 -6.26 1.60
CA ILE A 174 -4.34 -6.20 2.61
C ILE A 174 -3.95 -5.18 3.68
N ILE A 175 -4.90 -4.32 4.03
CA ILE A 175 -4.70 -3.21 4.96
C ILE A 175 -5.70 -3.26 6.11
N ASP A 176 -5.36 -2.55 7.20
CA ASP A 176 -6.27 -2.27 8.30
C ASP A 176 -6.89 -0.88 8.10
N LEU A 177 -8.21 -0.83 7.89
CA LEU A 177 -8.96 0.40 7.67
C LEU A 177 -8.81 1.40 8.82
N GLN A 178 -8.78 0.92 10.07
CA GLN A 178 -8.62 1.79 11.23
C GLN A 178 -7.22 2.40 11.26
N ALA A 179 -6.20 1.62 10.91
CA ALA A 179 -4.83 2.12 10.83
C ALA A 179 -4.68 3.20 9.75
N GLU A 180 -5.28 3.02 8.57
CA GLU A 180 -5.27 4.00 7.48
C GLU A 180 -6.04 5.28 7.88
N LYS A 181 -7.22 5.15 8.50
CA LYS A 181 -8.00 6.31 9.01
C LYS A 181 -7.24 7.12 10.06
N LYS A 182 -6.40 6.47 10.88
CA LYS A 182 -5.57 7.12 11.91
C LYS A 182 -4.45 7.99 11.33
N VAL A 183 -4.03 7.79 10.08
CA VAL A 183 -2.93 8.56 9.46
C VAL A 183 -3.23 10.07 9.48
N LEU A 184 -4.46 10.47 9.15
CA LEU A 184 -4.85 11.89 9.15
C LEU A 184 -4.74 12.50 10.55
N TYR A 185 -5.25 11.81 11.58
CA TYR A 185 -5.21 12.32 12.95
C TYR A 185 -3.79 12.42 13.49
N LYS A 186 -2.91 11.47 13.12
CA LYS A 186 -1.48 11.54 13.44
C LYS A 186 -0.79 12.71 12.74
N GLY A 187 -1.14 12.98 11.48
CA GLY A 187 -0.62 14.13 10.75
C GLY A 187 -1.03 15.46 11.36
N LEU A 188 -2.32 15.61 11.66
CA LEU A 188 -2.87 16.81 12.29
C LEU A 188 -2.27 17.05 13.68
N SER A 189 -2.12 16.00 14.50
CA SER A 189 -1.51 16.16 15.82
C SER A 189 -0.05 16.62 15.72
N LEU A 190 0.76 16.00 14.86
CA LEU A 190 2.14 16.42 14.61
C LEU A 190 2.21 17.87 14.11
N PHE A 191 1.31 18.25 13.21
CA PHE A 191 1.24 19.62 12.70
C PHE A 191 0.97 20.64 13.81
N ILE A 192 -0.02 20.37 14.67
CA ILE A 192 -0.36 21.22 15.83
C ILE A 192 0.82 21.28 16.80
N PHE A 193 1.47 20.15 17.11
CA PHE A 193 2.64 20.13 18.00
C PHE A 193 3.81 20.95 17.44
N GLY A 194 4.11 20.83 16.15
CA GLY A 194 5.15 21.64 15.49
C GLY A 194 4.83 23.14 15.56
N LEU A 195 3.56 23.50 15.36
CA LEU A 195 3.11 24.89 15.44
C LEU A 195 3.21 25.44 16.87
N LEU A 196 2.84 24.64 17.89
CA LEU A 196 3.01 25.02 19.30
C LEU A 196 4.48 25.27 19.66
N ILE A 197 5.39 24.40 19.23
CA ILE A 197 6.84 24.58 19.46
C ILE A 197 7.31 25.90 18.83
N LEU A 198 6.84 26.21 17.62
CA LEU A 198 7.20 27.46 16.93
C LEU A 198 6.63 28.69 17.63
N VAL A 199 5.36 28.68 18.03
CA VAL A 199 4.73 29.80 18.75
C VAL A 199 5.44 30.07 20.09
N VAL A 200 5.79 29.03 20.84
CA VAL A 200 6.46 29.16 22.14
C VAL A 200 7.91 29.63 21.98
N THR A 201 8.62 29.17 20.94
CA THR A 201 10.01 29.57 20.72
C THR A 201 10.15 30.96 20.10
N VAL A 202 9.22 31.37 19.23
CA VAL A 202 9.19 32.73 18.65
C VAL A 202 8.76 33.78 19.69
N LYS A 203 7.92 33.42 20.67
CA LYS A 203 7.57 34.32 21.79
C LYS A 203 8.67 34.51 22.84
N ARG A 204 9.75 33.73 22.80
CA ARG A 204 10.82 33.76 23.81
C ARG A 204 11.90 34.83 23.59
N GLU A 205 11.76 35.66 22.57
CA GLU A 205 12.56 36.88 22.39
C GLU A 205 11.73 38.12 22.72
N LYS A 206 11.71 38.49 24.00
CA LYS A 206 11.47 39.86 24.47
C LYS A 206 12.51 40.17 25.54
#